data_AF-A0A8T6SFZ5-F1
#
_entry.id   AF-A0A8T6SFZ5-F1
#
_cell.length_a   1.000
_cell.length_b   1.000
_cell.length_c   1.000
_cell.angle_alpha   90.00
_cell.angle_beta   90.00
_cell.angle_gamma   90.00
#
_symmetry.space_group_name_H-M   'P 1'
#
loop_
_entity.id
_entity.type
_entity.pdbx_description
1 polymer ?
#
loop_
_entity_poly.entity_id
_entity_poly.type
_entity_poly.pdbx_seq_one_letter_code
_entity_poly.pdbx_strand_id
1 'polypeptide(L)'
;RQGRKYGLGGCIATQRIAYLNTNALQQLHTYFVGTLPRPYDRSLVSRTFTIDQTILEKTLEFAPGEWLLSSYIATGMENVPIFIRADNTEDEIEHYLSQT
;
A
#
# COMPACT_ATOMS: atom_id res chain seq x y z
N ARG A 1 -13.68 -1.09 -11.60
CA ARG A 1 -13.93 -0.51 -12.96
C ARG A 1 -14.99 0.59 -12.97
N GLN A 2 -16.23 0.36 -12.54
CA GLN A 2 -17.29 1.40 -12.64
C GLN A 2 -17.22 2.51 -11.58
N GLY A 3 -16.58 2.28 -10.43
CA GLY A 3 -16.56 3.22 -9.31
C GLY A 3 -16.13 4.65 -9.69
N ARG A 4 -15.09 4.80 -10.53
CA ARG A 4 -14.61 6.10 -11.01
C ARG A 4 -15.70 6.95 -11.67
N LYS A 5 -16.61 6.34 -12.43
CA LYS A 5 -17.72 7.05 -13.10
C LYS A 5 -18.69 7.68 -12.08
N TYR A 6 -18.80 7.09 -10.91
CA TYR A 6 -19.74 7.49 -9.86
C TYR A 6 -19.04 8.16 -8.66
N GLY A 7 -17.76 8.52 -8.79
CA GLY A 7 -16.98 9.07 -7.68
C GLY A 7 -16.75 8.11 -6.50
N LEU A 8 -16.95 6.80 -6.71
CA LEU A 8 -16.78 5.77 -5.69
C LEU A 8 -15.34 5.24 -5.70
N GLY A 9 -14.62 5.52 -4.61
CA GLY A 9 -13.34 4.91 -4.29
C GLY A 9 -13.50 3.58 -3.56
N GLY A 10 -12.48 2.74 -3.61
CA GLY A 10 -12.42 1.51 -2.84
C GLY A 10 -10.98 1.27 -2.36
N CYS A 11 -10.84 0.82 -1.12
CA CYS A 11 -9.58 0.41 -0.53
C CYS A 11 -9.62 -1.10 -0.30
N ILE A 12 -8.53 -1.80 -0.62
CA ILE A 12 -8.37 -3.23 -0.34
C ILE A 12 -7.14 -3.36 0.56
N ALA A 13 -7.35 -3.87 1.77
CA ALA A 13 -6.28 -4.23 2.69
C ALA A 13 -6.16 -5.76 2.74
N THR A 14 -4.96 -6.29 2.51
CA THR A 14 -4.70 -7.73 2.59
C THR A 14 -3.27 -8.00 3.06
N GLN A 15 -3.09 -9.14 3.72
CA GLN A 15 -1.76 -9.68 4.06
C GLN A 15 -1.23 -10.64 2.98
N ARG A 16 -2.07 -11.04 2.02
CA ARG A 16 -1.77 -12.06 1.01
C ARG A 16 -2.19 -11.55 -0.37
N ILE A 17 -1.33 -10.77 -1.01
CA ILE A 17 -1.59 -10.20 -2.33
C ILE A 17 -1.62 -11.29 -3.42
N ALA A 18 -0.85 -12.36 -3.25
CA ALA A 18 -0.82 -13.55 -4.11
C ALA A 18 -2.19 -14.15 -4.46
N TYR A 19 -3.17 -14.04 -3.56
CA TYR A 19 -4.49 -14.64 -3.72
C TYR A 19 -5.55 -13.67 -4.23
N LEU A 20 -5.19 -12.39 -4.42
CA LEU A 20 -6.08 -11.44 -5.03
C LEU A 20 -6.11 -11.61 -6.55
N ASN A 21 -7.28 -11.36 -7.12
CA ASN A 21 -7.47 -11.39 -8.56
C ASN A 21 -6.55 -10.34 -9.22
N THR A 22 -5.68 -10.79 -10.12
CA THR A 22 -4.71 -9.92 -10.82
C THR A 22 -5.39 -8.82 -11.63
N ASN A 23 -6.56 -9.07 -12.21
CA ASN A 23 -7.34 -8.05 -12.90
C ASN A 23 -7.87 -6.98 -11.94
N ALA A 24 -8.12 -7.31 -10.67
CA ALA A 24 -8.49 -6.32 -9.66
C ALA A 24 -7.26 -5.50 -9.24
N LEU A 25 -6.11 -6.14 -9.04
CA LEU A 25 -4.86 -5.47 -8.67
C LEU A 25 -4.39 -4.46 -9.73
N GLN A 26 -4.49 -4.81 -11.01
CA GLN A 26 -4.14 -3.91 -12.12
C GLN A 26 -5.04 -2.65 -12.22
N GLN A 27 -6.19 -2.63 -11.55
CA GLN A 27 -7.11 -1.49 -11.57
C GLN A 27 -6.89 -0.52 -10.41
N LEU A 28 -5.98 -0.85 -9.49
CA LEU A 28 -5.61 0.03 -8.39
C LEU A 28 -4.65 1.11 -8.91
N HIS A 29 -4.71 2.30 -8.33
CA HIS A 29 -3.90 3.45 -8.75
C HIS A 29 -2.95 3.95 -7.65
N THR A 30 -3.14 3.48 -6.42
CA THR A 30 -2.34 3.87 -5.26
C THR A 30 -2.12 2.64 -4.39
N TYR A 31 -0.90 2.50 -3.89
CA TYR A 31 -0.41 1.31 -3.22
C TYR A 31 0.32 1.71 -1.95
N PHE A 32 -0.07 1.07 -0.86
CA PHE A 32 0.65 1.12 0.41
C PHE A 32 1.20 -0.28 0.64
N VAL A 33 2.52 -0.41 0.64
CA VAL A 33 3.21 -1.67 0.78
C VAL A 33 3.99 -1.62 2.09
N GLY A 34 3.54 -2.40 3.07
CA GLY A 34 4.30 -2.65 4.29
C GLY A 34 5.40 -3.69 4.06
N THR A 35 5.85 -4.33 5.12
CA THR A 35 6.86 -5.40 5.05
C THR A 35 6.38 -6.57 4.17
N LEU A 36 7.13 -6.89 3.11
CA LEU A 36 6.87 -8.03 2.23
C LEU A 36 7.95 -9.13 2.41
N PRO A 37 7.81 -10.03 3.41
CA PRO A 37 8.83 -11.03 3.70
C PRO A 37 8.98 -12.07 2.58
N ARG A 38 7.92 -12.34 1.82
CA ARG A 38 7.89 -13.42 0.83
C ARG A 38 8.38 -12.92 -0.53
N PRO A 39 9.39 -13.57 -1.15
CA PRO A 39 9.86 -13.21 -2.49
C PRO A 39 8.75 -13.20 -3.54
N TYR A 40 7.83 -14.18 -3.51
CA TYR A 40 6.73 -14.26 -4.47
C TYR A 40 5.79 -13.05 -4.41
N ASP A 41 5.44 -12.58 -3.21
CA ASP A 41 4.60 -11.40 -3.02
C ASP A 41 5.33 -10.15 -3.56
N ARG A 42 6.63 -10.01 -3.31
CA ARG A 42 7.46 -8.92 -3.87
C ARG A 42 7.51 -8.94 -5.40
N SER A 43 7.70 -10.11 -6.01
CA SER A 43 7.69 -10.25 -7.47
C SER A 43 6.32 -9.93 -8.09
N LEU A 44 5.22 -10.25 -7.40
CA LEU A 44 3.88 -9.87 -7.85
C LEU A 44 3.67 -8.35 -7.78
N VAL A 45 4.06 -7.72 -6.68
CA VAL A 45 4.01 -6.27 -6.47
C VAL A 45 4.88 -5.53 -7.48
N SER A 46 6.12 -5.97 -7.69
CA SER A 46 7.05 -5.38 -8.66
C SER A 46 6.46 -5.38 -10.07
N ARG A 47 5.93 -6.53 -10.52
CA ARG A 47 5.33 -6.65 -11.87
C ARG A 47 4.04 -5.85 -12.02
N THR A 48 3.21 -5.84 -10.99
CA THR A 48 1.88 -5.22 -11.09
C THR A 48 1.96 -3.70 -10.96
N PHE A 49 2.90 -3.18 -10.16
CA PHE A 49 2.98 -1.77 -9.79
C PHE A 49 4.22 -1.07 -10.36
N THR A 50 5.01 -1.78 -11.18
CA THR A 50 6.22 -1.25 -11.84
C THR A 50 7.22 -0.65 -10.85
N ILE A 51 7.33 -1.28 -9.66
CA ILE A 51 8.31 -0.90 -8.63
C ILE A 51 9.50 -1.83 -8.77
N ASP A 52 10.71 -1.26 -8.75
CA ASP A 52 11.94 -2.05 -8.77
C ASP A 52 12.00 -3.01 -7.56
N GLN A 53 12.38 -4.26 -7.81
CA GLN A 53 12.43 -5.29 -6.78
C GLN A 53 13.42 -4.96 -5.66
N THR A 54 14.52 -4.26 -5.96
CA THR A 54 15.51 -3.80 -4.98
C THR A 54 14.93 -2.74 -4.03
N ILE A 55 13.97 -1.94 -4.49
CA ILE A 55 13.24 -1.00 -3.63
C ILE A 55 12.30 -1.78 -2.70
N LEU A 56 11.63 -2.82 -3.22
CA LEU A 56 10.77 -3.69 -2.40
C LEU A 56 11.56 -4.51 -1.37
N GLU A 57 12.84 -4.80 -1.62
CA GLU A 57 13.71 -5.45 -0.64
C GLU A 57 13.93 -4.59 0.60
N LYS A 58 13.97 -3.26 0.46
CA LYS A 58 14.06 -2.34 1.61
C LYS A 58 12.86 -2.44 2.56
N THR A 59 11.71 -2.92 2.09
CA THR A 59 10.54 -3.13 2.95
C THR A 59 10.76 -4.18 4.03
N LEU A 60 11.77 -5.05 3.88
CA LEU A 60 12.13 -6.05 4.90
C LEU A 60 12.67 -5.41 6.18
N GLU A 61 13.22 -4.20 6.07
CA GLU A 61 13.82 -3.45 7.18
C GLU A 61 12.80 -2.53 7.86
N PHE A 62 11.56 -2.51 7.38
CA PHE A 62 10.53 -1.61 7.92
C PHE A 62 10.21 -1.90 9.38
N ALA A 63 10.23 -0.84 10.18
CA ALA A 63 9.64 -0.83 11.50
C ALA A 63 8.10 -0.75 11.41
N PRO A 64 7.38 -1.10 12.50
CA PRO A 64 5.95 -0.85 12.57
C PRO A 64 5.61 0.61 12.25
N GLY A 65 4.61 0.80 11.40
CA GLY A 65 4.19 2.13 10.91
C GLY A 65 4.94 2.62 9.68
N GLU A 66 5.96 1.92 9.19
CA GLU A 66 6.64 2.29 7.94
C GLU A 66 6.00 1.62 6.72
N TRP A 67 5.86 2.41 5.66
CA TRP A 67 5.21 2.01 4.43
C TRP A 67 5.95 2.53 3.21
N LEU A 68 5.89 1.77 2.13
CA LEU A 68 6.22 2.21 0.78
C LEU A 68 4.93 2.63 0.08
N LEU A 69 4.80 3.92 -0.20
CA LEU A 69 3.73 4.50 -1.00
C LEU A 69 4.18 4.59 -2.45
N SER A 70 3.39 4.03 -3.37
CA SER A 70 3.50 4.32 -4.80
C SER A 70 2.13 4.67 -5.35
N SER A 71 2.05 5.73 -6.14
CA SER A 71 0.81 6.11 -6.80
C SER A 71 1.08 6.54 -8.23
N TYR A 72 0.11 6.25 -9.09
CA TYR A 72 0.13 6.71 -10.47
C TYR A 72 -0.04 8.23 -10.56
N ILE A 73 -0.92 8.82 -9.73
CA ILE A 73 -1.21 10.28 -9.79
C ILE A 73 -1.25 10.97 -8.42
N ALA A 74 -1.57 10.25 -7.34
CA ALA A 74 -2.02 10.88 -6.10
C ALA A 74 -0.89 11.60 -5.36
N THR A 75 0.37 11.21 -5.61
CA THR A 75 1.56 11.81 -5.01
C THR A 75 2.07 13.03 -5.77
N GLY A 76 1.54 13.31 -6.98
CA GLY A 76 2.13 14.29 -7.91
C GLY A 76 3.46 13.86 -8.55
N MET A 77 3.98 12.68 -8.16
CA MET A 77 5.21 12.08 -8.69
C MET A 77 4.86 10.70 -9.24
N GLU A 78 4.69 10.61 -10.56
CA GLU A 78 4.20 9.40 -11.24
C GLU A 78 5.11 8.20 -10.97
N ASN A 79 4.56 7.18 -10.30
CA ASN A 79 5.20 5.91 -9.98
C ASN A 79 6.52 6.02 -9.21
N VAL A 80 6.80 7.15 -8.56
CA VAL A 80 7.96 7.30 -7.68
C VAL A 80 7.63 6.65 -6.34
N PRO A 81 8.38 5.62 -5.89
CA PRO A 81 8.17 5.02 -4.58
C PRO A 81 8.64 5.97 -3.48
N ILE A 82 7.79 6.21 -2.49
CA ILE A 82 8.01 7.11 -1.37
C ILE A 82 7.95 6.30 -0.08
N PHE A 83 8.97 6.41 0.76
CA PHE A 83 8.93 5.84 2.10
C PHE A 83 8.21 6.82 3.02
N ILE A 84 7.17 6.34 3.71
CA ILE A 84 6.38 7.13 4.65
C ILE A 84 6.29 6.41 5.99
N ARG A 85 6.04 7.19 7.05
CA ARG A 85 5.70 6.68 8.37
C ARG A 85 4.28 7.14 8.71
N ALA A 86 3.45 6.21 9.16
CA ALA A 86 2.11 6.47 9.65
C ALA A 86 2.10 6.45 11.18
N ASP A 87 1.31 7.34 11.76
CA ASP A 87 1.09 7.40 13.20
C ASP A 87 0.23 6.23 13.67
N ASN A 88 0.31 5.89 14.96
CA ASN A 88 -0.48 4.81 15.54
C ASN A 88 -1.89 5.30 15.86
N THR A 89 -2.89 4.83 15.11
CA THR A 89 -4.29 5.20 15.34
C THR A 89 -4.81 4.73 16.69
N GLU A 90 -4.23 3.68 17.29
CA GLU A 90 -4.67 3.21 18.62
C GLU A 90 -4.45 4.27 19.70
N ASP A 91 -3.39 5.07 19.60
CA ASP A 91 -3.10 6.15 20.55
C ASP A 91 -4.19 7.24 20.49
N GLU A 92 -4.70 7.51 19.29
CA GLU A 92 -5.78 8.47 19.06
C GLU A 92 -7.12 7.94 19.59
N ILE A 93 -7.39 6.65 19.40
CA ILE A 93 -8.58 5.98 19.93
C ILE A 93 -8.55 5.97 21.46
N GLU A 94 -7.41 5.65 22.08
CA GLU A 94 -7.22 5.68 23.53
C GLU A 94 -7.45 7.09 24.10
N HIS A 95 -6.88 8.12 23.45
CA HIS A 95 -7.11 9.50 23.85
C HIS A 95 -8.60 9.88 23.80
N TYR A 96 -9.30 9.51 22.72
CA TYR A 96 -10.74 9.79 22.60
C TYR A 96 -11.58 9.08 23.67
N LEU A 97 -11.30 7.81 23.94
CA LEU A 97 -12.05 7.02 24.92
C LEU A 97 -11.78 7.45 26.38
N SER A 98 -10.57 7.92 26.69
CA SER A 98 -10.21 8.42 28.02
C SER A 98 -10.77 9.82 28.35
N GLN A 99 -11.23 10.56 27.34
CA GLN A 99 -11.89 11.85 27.49
C GLN A 99 -13.42 11.73 27.70
N THR A 100 -13.99 10.52 27.58
CA THR A 100 -15.43 10.24 27.76
C THR A 100 -15.69 9.66 29.15
#